data_AF-A0A1H9FBM3-F1
#
_entry.id   AF-A0A1H9FBM3-F1
#
_cell.length_a   1.000
_cell.length_b   1.000
_cell.length_c   1.000
_cell.angle_alpha   90.00
_cell.angle_beta   90.00
_cell.angle_gamma   90.00
#
_symmetry.space_group_name_H-M   'P 1'
#
loop_
_entity.id
_entity.type
_entity.pdbx_description
1 polymer ?
#
loop_
_entity_poly.entity_id
_entity_poly.type
_entity_poly.pdbx_seq_one_letter_code
_entity_poly.pdbx_strand_id
1 'polypeptide(L)'
;MKLPAFLRRRRHLLLSLTLVAAAVPLALDVVESRAQPVDGTQTLVFLRHAEKPGEGLGQLNCQGLNRALDLATLLPERFGDADYVFAANPSRGVEEGSQDERYSYIRPLMTISPAAIRLGLPVNIDYGANDTAALADELLSDKYRNATVYTAWSRGYLPELINTVAGKALGEDRVLTEDWHRDDFDSLYVLTLAWRDGKATLLSRNVRQGLDNGEPGCPT
;
A
#
# COMPACT_ATOMS: atom_id res chain seq x y z
N MET A 1 -44.80 70.11 -25.26
CA MET A 1 -45.34 68.76 -25.04
C MET A 1 -44.44 68.04 -24.03
N LYS A 2 -44.99 67.67 -22.86
CA LYS A 2 -44.24 66.98 -21.78
C LYS A 2 -44.39 65.48 -21.96
N LEU A 3 -43.28 64.74 -22.07
CA LEU A 3 -43.30 63.27 -22.08
C LEU A 3 -43.66 62.72 -20.68
N PRO A 4 -44.44 61.63 -20.58
CA PRO A 4 -44.92 61.10 -19.31
C PRO A 4 -43.79 60.42 -18.49
N ALA A 5 -43.83 60.65 -17.18
CA ALA A 5 -42.81 60.27 -16.20
C ALA A 5 -42.62 58.75 -15.97
N PHE A 6 -43.41 57.90 -16.62
CA PHE A 6 -43.37 56.44 -16.45
C PHE A 6 -42.13 55.77 -17.06
N LEU A 7 -41.48 56.41 -18.04
CA LEU A 7 -40.31 55.86 -18.73
C LEU A 7 -38.99 56.07 -17.96
N ARG A 8 -38.96 56.97 -16.96
CA ARG A 8 -37.73 57.31 -16.23
C ARG A 8 -37.40 56.32 -15.13
N ARG A 9 -38.41 55.62 -14.57
CA ARG A 9 -38.24 54.67 -13.46
C ARG A 9 -37.72 53.29 -13.89
N ARG A 10 -37.90 52.92 -15.17
CA ARG A 10 -37.43 51.63 -15.73
C ARG A 10 -35.94 51.62 -16.09
N ARG A 11 -35.31 52.78 -16.29
CA ARG A 11 -33.88 52.88 -16.64
C ARG A 11 -32.95 52.62 -15.46
N HIS A 12 -33.36 52.98 -14.24
CA HIS A 12 -32.50 52.80 -13.06
C HIS A 12 -32.51 51.37 -12.51
N LEU A 13 -33.58 50.60 -12.74
CA LEU A 13 -33.67 49.20 -12.31
C LEU A 13 -32.90 48.23 -13.21
N LEU A 14 -32.65 48.59 -14.47
CA LEU A 14 -31.86 47.78 -15.40
C LEU A 14 -30.35 48.07 -15.34
N LEU A 15 -29.93 49.17 -14.70
CA LEU A 15 -28.52 49.51 -14.50
C LEU A 15 -27.95 48.97 -13.17
N SER A 16 -28.80 48.62 -12.20
CA SER A 16 -28.38 47.99 -10.94
C SER A 16 -28.28 46.46 -11.02
N LEU A 17 -28.86 45.81 -12.04
CA LEU A 17 -28.74 44.36 -12.24
C LEU A 17 -27.56 43.94 -13.14
N THR A 18 -26.95 44.87 -13.88
CA THR A 18 -25.75 44.56 -14.68
C THR A 18 -24.44 44.68 -13.90
N LEU A 19 -24.43 45.37 -12.76
CA LEU A 19 -23.24 45.49 -11.90
C LEU A 19 -23.05 44.35 -10.89
N VAL A 20 -24.09 43.55 -10.62
CA VAL A 20 -23.95 42.35 -9.76
C VAL A 20 -23.65 41.10 -10.59
N ALA A 21 -24.02 41.05 -11.88
CA ALA A 21 -23.74 39.91 -12.74
C ALA A 21 -22.29 39.84 -13.27
N ALA A 22 -21.53 40.95 -13.22
CA ALA A 22 -20.14 40.99 -13.67
C ALA A 22 -19.11 40.83 -12.54
N ALA A 23 -19.52 40.89 -11.27
CA ALA A 23 -18.61 40.72 -10.13
C ALA A 23 -18.53 39.28 -9.62
N VAL A 24 -19.38 38.37 -10.12
CA VAL A 24 -19.44 36.96 -9.69
C VAL A 24 -18.52 36.00 -10.49
N PRO A 25 -18.10 36.25 -11.75
CA PRO A 25 -17.18 35.31 -12.41
C PRO A 25 -15.69 35.51 -12.05
N LEU A 26 -15.31 36.50 -11.23
CA LEU A 26 -13.91 36.90 -11.03
C LEU A 26 -13.32 36.59 -9.65
N ALA A 27 -13.99 35.77 -8.84
CA ALA A 27 -13.47 35.30 -7.55
C ALA A 27 -13.60 33.78 -7.35
N LEU A 28 -13.73 33.03 -8.46
CA LEU A 28 -13.38 31.61 -8.50
C LEU A 28 -11.96 31.49 -9.07
N ASP A 29 -11.01 32.16 -8.42
CA ASP A 29 -9.66 31.61 -8.40
C ASP A 29 -9.79 30.29 -7.63
N VAL A 30 -10.05 29.22 -8.37
CA VAL A 30 -9.80 27.86 -7.92
C VAL A 30 -8.33 27.89 -7.50
N VAL A 31 -8.09 28.05 -6.21
CA VAL A 31 -6.82 27.66 -5.59
C VAL A 31 -6.81 26.15 -5.73
N GLU A 32 -6.41 25.71 -6.92
CA GLU A 32 -5.91 24.38 -7.14
C GLU A 32 -4.66 24.34 -6.28
N SER A 33 -4.84 23.88 -5.04
CA SER A 33 -3.73 23.55 -4.15
C SER A 33 -2.98 22.43 -4.83
N ARG A 34 -2.08 22.78 -5.75
CA ARG A 34 -1.06 21.87 -6.25
C ARG A 34 -0.17 21.59 -5.04
N ALA A 35 -0.55 20.57 -4.28
CA ALA A 35 0.34 19.99 -3.29
C ALA A 35 1.67 19.76 -3.99
N GLN A 36 2.72 20.43 -3.51
CA GLN A 36 4.04 20.22 -4.07
C GLN A 36 4.39 18.75 -3.88
N PRO A 37 4.94 18.07 -4.91
CA PRO A 37 5.31 16.67 -4.78
C PRO A 37 6.22 16.47 -3.57
N VAL A 38 5.93 15.47 -2.75
CA VAL A 38 6.79 15.11 -1.62
C VAL A 38 8.01 14.36 -2.15
N ASP A 39 9.20 14.92 -1.90
CA ASP A 39 10.48 14.28 -2.11
C ASP A 39 10.80 13.33 -0.95
N GLY A 40 11.56 12.27 -1.21
CA GLY A 40 11.97 11.34 -0.16
C GLY A 40 12.55 10.04 -0.69
N THR A 41 13.06 9.22 0.23
CA THR A 41 13.41 7.83 -0.07
C THR A 41 12.42 6.90 0.61
N GLN A 42 11.72 6.12 -0.19
CA GLN A 42 10.76 5.12 0.26
C GLN A 42 11.37 3.73 0.12
N THR A 43 11.25 2.92 1.17
CA THR A 43 11.69 1.52 1.17
C THR A 43 10.51 0.60 1.40
N LEU A 44 10.15 -0.17 0.38
CA LEU A 44 9.06 -1.15 0.43
C LEU A 44 9.67 -2.55 0.57
N VAL A 45 9.37 -3.22 1.68
CA VAL A 45 9.84 -4.58 1.98
C VAL A 45 8.66 -5.54 1.85
N PHE A 46 8.65 -6.30 0.77
CA PHE A 46 7.63 -7.32 0.51
C PHE A 46 8.13 -8.70 0.96
N LEU A 47 7.27 -9.41 1.68
CA LEU A 47 7.50 -10.76 2.11
C LEU A 47 6.23 -11.58 1.96
N ARG A 48 6.37 -12.88 1.70
CA ARG A 48 5.24 -13.78 1.79
C ARG A 48 4.97 -14.19 3.24
N HIS A 49 3.78 -14.71 3.50
CA HIS A 49 3.51 -15.37 4.78
C HIS A 49 4.51 -16.49 5.09
N ALA A 50 4.79 -16.71 6.38
CA ALA A 50 5.66 -17.78 6.85
C ALA A 50 5.06 -19.18 6.65
N GLU A 51 5.79 -20.20 7.08
CA GLU A 51 5.47 -21.62 6.91
C GLU A 51 4.05 -21.95 7.41
N LYS A 52 3.39 -22.83 6.66
CA LYS A 52 2.00 -23.24 6.89
C LYS A 52 1.89 -24.76 7.03
N PRO A 53 0.82 -25.27 7.64
CA PRO A 53 0.53 -26.71 7.61
C PRO A 53 0.39 -27.23 6.18
N GLY A 54 0.73 -28.50 5.96
CA GLY A 54 0.56 -29.18 4.67
C GLY A 54 -0.88 -29.08 4.15
N GLU A 55 -1.85 -29.41 5.01
CA GLU A 55 -3.30 -29.30 4.75
C GLU A 55 -3.80 -27.85 4.62
N GLY A 56 -2.97 -26.84 4.84
CA GLY A 56 -3.33 -25.49 4.43
C GLY A 56 -4.50 -24.86 5.21
N LEU A 57 -4.46 -24.93 6.52
CA LEU A 57 -5.57 -24.56 7.44
C LEU A 57 -5.88 -23.05 7.57
N GLY A 58 -5.35 -22.19 6.70
CA GLY A 58 -5.45 -20.72 6.83
C GLY A 58 -4.49 -20.05 7.84
N GLN A 59 -3.92 -20.79 8.80
CA GLN A 59 -2.87 -20.30 9.74
C GLN A 59 -1.43 -20.71 9.39
N LEU A 60 -0.48 -20.26 10.21
CA LEU A 60 0.92 -20.71 10.24
C LEU A 60 1.06 -22.05 11.00
N ASN A 61 2.12 -22.81 10.71
CA ASN A 61 2.55 -23.91 11.57
C ASN A 61 3.54 -23.40 12.64
N CYS A 62 4.02 -24.27 13.52
CA CYS A 62 4.98 -23.91 14.57
C CYS A 62 6.27 -23.28 14.01
N GLN A 63 6.83 -23.86 12.95
CA GLN A 63 8.01 -23.32 12.27
C GLN A 63 7.76 -21.90 11.74
N GLY A 64 6.60 -21.67 11.13
CA GLY A 64 6.23 -20.36 10.60
C GLY A 64 5.99 -19.33 11.70
N LEU A 65 5.49 -19.77 12.86
CA LEU A 65 5.40 -18.92 14.05
C LEU A 65 6.80 -18.54 14.57
N ASN A 66 7.75 -19.46 14.60
CA ASN A 66 9.15 -19.14 14.95
C ASN A 66 9.75 -18.13 13.96
N ARG A 67 9.59 -18.36 12.65
CA ARG A 67 10.03 -17.38 11.63
C ARG A 67 9.38 -16.01 11.84
N ALA A 68 8.08 -15.96 12.16
CA ALA A 68 7.38 -14.71 12.43
C ALA A 68 7.97 -13.96 13.65
N LEU A 69 8.36 -14.68 14.71
CA LEU A 69 9.03 -14.10 15.86
C LEU A 69 10.43 -13.58 15.50
N ASP A 70 11.21 -14.33 14.72
CA ASP A 70 12.54 -13.92 14.26
C ASP A 70 12.48 -12.67 13.36
N LEU A 71 11.46 -12.57 12.50
CA LEU A 71 11.22 -11.40 11.65
C LEU A 71 11.02 -10.11 12.43
N ALA A 72 10.54 -10.19 13.69
CA ALA A 72 10.42 -9.01 14.54
C ALA A 72 11.77 -8.34 14.81
N THR A 73 12.86 -9.10 14.85
CA THR A 73 14.21 -8.57 15.03
C THR A 73 14.91 -8.35 13.69
N LEU A 74 14.78 -9.33 12.78
CA LEU A 74 15.51 -9.34 11.51
C LEU A 74 15.15 -8.17 10.58
N LEU A 75 13.86 -7.83 10.47
CA LEU A 75 13.44 -6.78 9.54
C LEU A 75 13.99 -5.41 9.97
N PRO A 76 13.82 -4.96 11.23
CA PRO A 76 14.42 -3.69 11.69
C PRO A 76 15.93 -3.64 11.57
N GLU A 77 16.63 -4.73 11.90
CA GLU A 77 18.10 -4.77 11.79
C GLU A 77 18.61 -4.59 10.36
N ARG A 78 17.85 -5.07 9.37
CA ARG A 78 18.27 -5.03 7.96
C ARG A 78 17.77 -3.82 7.19
N PHE A 79 16.60 -3.30 7.54
CA PHE A 79 15.93 -2.26 6.74
C PHE A 79 15.58 -1.01 7.55
N GLY A 80 15.93 -0.96 8.84
CA GLY A 80 15.48 0.05 9.78
C GLY A 80 14.04 -0.22 10.23
N ASP A 81 13.63 0.40 11.33
CA ASP A 81 12.25 0.31 11.83
C ASP A 81 11.25 0.68 10.72
N ALA A 82 10.16 -0.08 10.61
CA ALA A 82 9.07 0.32 9.74
C ALA A 82 8.37 1.57 10.29
N ASP A 83 7.85 2.39 9.39
CA ASP A 83 6.88 3.44 9.72
C ASP A 83 5.45 2.93 9.53
N TYR A 84 5.25 1.96 8.64
CA TYR A 84 3.96 1.37 8.30
C TYR A 84 4.05 -0.13 8.04
N VAL A 85 2.98 -0.84 8.40
CA VAL A 85 2.89 -2.29 8.23
C VAL A 85 1.58 -2.66 7.56
N PHE A 86 1.65 -3.52 6.54
CA PHE A 86 0.51 -4.05 5.80
C PHE A 86 0.47 -5.57 5.87
N ALA A 87 -0.74 -6.12 5.92
CA ALA A 87 -1.01 -7.53 5.71
C ALA A 87 -2.29 -7.72 4.90
N ALA A 88 -2.39 -8.83 4.16
CA ALA A 88 -3.62 -9.15 3.44
C ALA A 88 -4.80 -9.31 4.40
N ASN A 89 -5.94 -8.74 4.03
CA ASN A 89 -7.18 -8.80 4.80
C ASN A 89 -7.61 -10.27 5.04
N PRO A 90 -7.75 -10.70 6.31
CA PRO A 90 -8.05 -12.09 6.64
C PRO A 90 -9.51 -12.50 6.42
N SER A 91 -10.41 -11.55 6.10
CA SER A 91 -11.81 -11.85 5.78
C SER A 91 -11.98 -12.68 4.51
N ARG A 92 -10.95 -12.69 3.64
CA ARG A 92 -10.89 -13.57 2.49
C ARG A 92 -10.70 -15.03 2.92
N GLY A 93 -11.47 -15.91 2.30
CA GLY A 93 -11.27 -17.35 2.40
C GLY A 93 -10.17 -17.84 1.47
N VAL A 94 -9.43 -18.86 1.91
CA VAL A 94 -8.58 -19.69 1.05
C VAL A 94 -9.14 -21.12 1.06
N GLU A 95 -9.25 -21.73 -0.11
CA GLU A 95 -9.62 -23.14 -0.27
C GLU A 95 -8.34 -23.95 -0.41
N GLU A 96 -8.04 -24.80 0.56
CA GLU A 96 -6.82 -25.60 0.63
C GLU A 96 -7.06 -26.92 1.37
N GLY A 97 -6.10 -27.84 1.22
CA GLY A 97 -6.08 -29.13 1.90
C GLY A 97 -6.70 -30.24 1.07
N SER A 98 -6.63 -31.47 1.59
CA SER A 98 -7.11 -32.66 0.89
C SER A 98 -8.63 -32.69 0.65
N GLN A 99 -9.38 -31.84 1.35
CA GLN A 99 -10.84 -31.73 1.26
C GLN A 99 -11.31 -30.40 0.66
N ASP A 100 -10.40 -29.56 0.15
CA ASP A 100 -10.69 -28.21 -0.38
C ASP A 100 -11.55 -27.36 0.58
N GLU A 101 -11.26 -27.45 1.89
CA GLU A 101 -11.98 -26.70 2.91
C GLU A 101 -11.61 -25.21 2.86
N ARG A 102 -12.58 -24.36 3.20
CA ARG A 102 -12.41 -22.91 3.22
C ARG A 102 -12.00 -22.42 4.61
N TYR A 103 -10.83 -21.79 4.68
CA TYR A 103 -10.29 -21.20 5.91
C TYR A 103 -10.11 -19.69 5.80
N SER A 104 -10.16 -18.96 6.91
CA SER A 104 -9.74 -17.56 6.96
C SER A 104 -8.25 -17.44 6.68
N TYR A 105 -7.87 -16.59 5.73
CA TYR A 105 -6.48 -16.47 5.29
C TYR A 105 -5.65 -15.56 6.21
N ILE A 106 -5.43 -15.99 7.46
CA ILE A 106 -4.78 -15.18 8.50
C ILE A 106 -3.25 -15.19 8.43
N ARG A 107 -2.64 -16.06 7.60
CA ARG A 107 -1.17 -16.25 7.55
C ARG A 107 -0.36 -14.97 7.39
N PRO A 108 -0.69 -14.05 6.45
CA PRO A 108 0.11 -12.84 6.27
C PRO A 108 0.07 -11.95 7.53
N LEU A 109 -1.12 -11.81 8.13
CA LEU A 109 -1.30 -11.06 9.38
C LEU A 109 -0.50 -11.70 10.52
N MET A 110 -0.60 -13.02 10.71
CA MET A 110 0.19 -13.73 11.73
C MET A 110 1.71 -13.59 11.53
N THR A 111 2.17 -13.52 10.28
CA THR A 111 3.60 -13.44 9.95
C THR A 111 4.21 -12.10 10.37
N ILE A 112 3.51 -10.99 10.12
CA ILE A 112 4.05 -9.65 10.34
C ILE A 112 3.70 -9.07 11.71
N SER A 113 2.67 -9.61 12.37
CA SER A 113 2.18 -9.10 13.65
C SER A 113 3.27 -9.02 14.73
N PRO A 114 4.19 -10.00 14.91
CA PRO A 114 5.26 -9.86 15.90
C PRO A 114 6.17 -8.66 15.65
N ALA A 115 6.51 -8.38 14.38
CA ALA A 115 7.29 -7.19 14.01
C ALA A 115 6.52 -5.89 14.30
N ALA A 116 5.24 -5.83 13.93
CA ALA A 116 4.38 -4.69 14.22
C ALA A 116 4.23 -4.43 15.73
N ILE A 117 4.03 -5.51 16.53
CA ILE A 117 3.94 -5.44 17.99
C ILE A 117 5.24 -4.89 18.58
N ARG A 118 6.39 -5.41 18.16
CA ARG A 118 7.70 -4.93 18.63
C ARG A 118 7.90 -3.44 18.35
N LEU A 119 7.46 -2.99 17.18
CA LEU A 119 7.58 -1.59 16.75
C LEU A 119 6.46 -0.68 17.30
N GLY A 120 5.44 -1.25 17.96
CA GLY A 120 4.29 -0.49 18.47
C GLY A 120 3.38 0.06 17.37
N LEU A 121 3.33 -0.59 16.21
CA LEU A 121 2.59 -0.13 15.03
C LEU A 121 1.28 -0.91 14.81
N PRO A 122 0.23 -0.25 14.28
CA PRO A 122 -0.92 -0.96 13.75
C PRO A 122 -0.56 -1.69 12.45
N VAL A 123 -1.30 -2.75 12.14
CA VAL A 123 -1.24 -3.41 10.83
C VAL A 123 -2.44 -2.97 10.00
N ASN A 124 -2.19 -2.34 8.85
CA ASN A 124 -3.24 -2.06 7.88
C ASN A 124 -3.65 -3.36 7.18
N ILE A 125 -4.95 -3.67 7.22
CA ILE A 125 -5.55 -4.86 6.63
C ILE A 125 -6.71 -4.51 5.69
N ASP A 126 -6.72 -3.31 5.12
CA ASP A 126 -7.85 -2.82 4.33
C ASP A 126 -7.97 -3.51 2.96
N TYR A 127 -6.88 -4.16 2.51
CA TYR A 127 -6.76 -4.74 1.17
C TYR A 127 -6.73 -6.26 1.22
N GLY A 128 -7.57 -6.92 0.42
CA GLY A 128 -7.53 -8.37 0.20
C GLY A 128 -6.35 -8.78 -0.68
N ALA A 129 -5.97 -10.06 -0.64
CA ALA A 129 -4.77 -10.56 -1.32
C ALA A 129 -4.71 -10.27 -2.84
N ASN A 130 -5.86 -10.15 -3.51
CA ASN A 130 -6.00 -9.83 -4.94
C ASN A 130 -6.18 -8.33 -5.24
N ASP A 131 -6.23 -7.46 -4.22
CA ASP A 131 -6.39 -6.02 -4.41
C ASP A 131 -5.04 -5.34 -4.69
N THR A 132 -4.21 -6.00 -5.49
CA THR A 132 -2.82 -5.64 -5.83
C THR A 132 -2.72 -4.23 -6.40
N ALA A 133 -3.62 -3.87 -7.31
CA ALA A 133 -3.66 -2.53 -7.92
C ALA A 133 -4.01 -1.44 -6.90
N ALA A 134 -5.01 -1.68 -6.05
CA ALA A 134 -5.43 -0.72 -5.02
C ALA A 134 -4.37 -0.55 -3.93
N LEU A 135 -3.72 -1.65 -3.51
CA LEU A 135 -2.60 -1.58 -2.58
C LEU A 135 -1.38 -0.88 -3.22
N ALA A 136 -1.10 -1.11 -4.50
CA ALA A 136 -0.02 -0.40 -5.19
C ALA A 136 -0.28 1.12 -5.24
N ASP A 137 -1.52 1.54 -5.48
CA ASP A 137 -1.91 2.95 -5.42
C ASP A 137 -1.73 3.55 -4.02
N GLU A 138 -2.14 2.81 -2.99
CA GLU A 138 -1.92 3.22 -1.60
C GLU A 138 -0.43 3.39 -1.31
N LEU A 139 0.37 2.35 -1.57
CA LEU A 139 1.82 2.35 -1.30
C LEU A 139 2.55 3.47 -2.05
N LEU A 140 2.06 3.96 -3.19
CA LEU A 140 2.69 5.03 -3.97
C LEU A 140 2.20 6.45 -3.61
N SER A 141 1.26 6.57 -2.66
CA SER A 141 0.79 7.87 -2.19
C SER A 141 1.91 8.66 -1.48
N ASP A 142 1.78 9.99 -1.48
CA ASP A 142 2.76 10.92 -0.91
C ASP A 142 3.09 10.62 0.57
N LYS A 143 2.14 10.01 1.30
CA LYS A 143 2.27 9.59 2.70
C LYS A 143 3.46 8.66 2.96
N TYR A 144 3.87 7.86 1.97
CA TYR A 144 4.90 6.82 2.13
C TYR A 144 6.25 7.19 1.52
N ARG A 145 6.41 8.37 0.91
CA ARG A 145 7.58 8.71 0.09
C ARG A 145 8.90 8.89 0.86
N ASN A 146 8.84 9.02 2.17
CA ASN A 146 10.00 9.07 3.06
C ASN A 146 9.84 8.09 4.23
N ALA A 147 9.44 6.86 3.92
CA ALA A 147 9.08 5.85 4.90
C ALA A 147 9.59 4.45 4.52
N THR A 148 9.81 3.63 5.54
CA THR A 148 9.99 2.18 5.40
C THR A 148 8.65 1.49 5.65
N VAL A 149 8.23 0.63 4.71
CA VAL A 149 6.95 -0.07 4.76
C VAL A 149 7.20 -1.57 4.67
N TYR A 150 6.66 -2.32 5.63
CA TYR A 150 6.68 -3.79 5.59
C TYR A 150 5.33 -4.33 5.12
N THR A 151 5.35 -5.26 4.16
CA THR A 151 4.14 -5.79 3.53
C THR A 151 4.19 -7.31 3.47
N ALA A 152 3.45 -7.97 4.36
CA ALA A 152 3.31 -9.43 4.34
C ALA A 152 2.09 -9.86 3.51
N TRP A 153 2.29 -10.77 2.55
CA TRP A 153 1.27 -11.05 1.55
C TRP A 153 1.17 -12.52 1.12
N SER A 154 0.28 -12.79 0.16
CA SER A 154 0.15 -14.10 -0.48
C SER A 154 1.20 -14.28 -1.58
N ARG A 155 1.84 -15.46 -1.63
CA ARG A 155 2.79 -15.80 -2.70
C ARG A 155 2.19 -15.68 -4.10
N GLY A 156 0.88 -15.94 -4.25
CA GLY A 156 0.23 -15.97 -5.56
C GLY A 156 0.01 -14.59 -6.17
N TYR A 157 0.03 -13.55 -5.32
CA TYR A 157 -0.27 -12.16 -5.73
C TYR A 157 0.92 -11.21 -5.54
N LEU A 158 1.98 -11.65 -4.86
CA LEU A 158 3.19 -10.86 -4.68
C LEU A 158 3.85 -10.43 -6.01
N PRO A 159 4.05 -11.32 -7.00
CA PRO A 159 4.64 -10.91 -8.27
C PRO A 159 3.86 -9.79 -8.94
N GLU A 160 2.53 -9.93 -9.00
CA GLU A 160 1.63 -8.92 -9.55
C GLU A 160 1.71 -7.60 -8.79
N LEU A 161 1.65 -7.62 -7.45
CA LEU A 161 1.79 -6.43 -6.61
C LEU A 161 3.12 -5.71 -6.85
N ILE A 162 4.24 -6.43 -6.81
CA ILE A 162 5.58 -5.87 -6.97
C ILE A 162 5.75 -5.23 -8.36
N ASN A 163 5.31 -5.92 -9.41
CA ASN A 163 5.37 -5.40 -10.78
C ASN A 163 4.45 -4.19 -10.96
N THR A 164 3.26 -4.19 -10.35
CA THR A 164 2.32 -3.06 -10.42
C THR A 164 2.88 -1.82 -9.72
N VAL A 165 3.49 -1.99 -8.54
CA VAL A 165 4.20 -0.91 -7.84
C VAL A 165 5.33 -0.36 -8.69
N ALA A 166 6.19 -1.24 -9.23
CA ALA A 166 7.32 -0.81 -10.06
C ALA A 166 6.86 -0.06 -11.32
N GLY A 167 5.84 -0.59 -12.00
CA GLY A 167 5.36 0.01 -13.24
C GLY A 167 4.67 1.36 -13.03
N LYS A 168 3.80 1.45 -12.01
CA LYS A 168 3.18 2.73 -11.63
C LYS A 168 4.21 3.77 -11.19
N ALA A 169 5.22 3.37 -10.40
CA ALA A 169 6.25 4.29 -9.92
C ALA A 169 7.13 4.85 -11.05
N LEU A 170 7.45 4.02 -12.05
CA LEU A 170 8.31 4.40 -13.18
C LEU A 170 7.54 5.01 -14.35
N GLY A 171 6.21 4.82 -14.41
CA GLY A 171 5.39 5.27 -15.53
C GLY A 171 5.57 4.42 -16.80
N GLU A 172 6.06 3.19 -16.66
CA GLU A 172 6.29 2.24 -17.76
C GLU A 172 6.04 0.80 -17.27
N ASP A 173 5.77 -0.13 -18.18
CA ASP A 173 5.67 -1.54 -17.80
C ASP A 173 7.03 -2.07 -17.30
N ARG A 174 7.03 -2.65 -16.11
CA ARG A 174 8.24 -3.22 -15.48
C ARG A 174 7.94 -4.55 -14.83
N VAL A 175 8.54 -5.61 -15.36
CA VAL A 175 8.51 -6.95 -14.76
C VAL A 175 9.78 -7.15 -13.96
N LEU A 176 9.62 -7.34 -12.64
CA LEU A 176 10.68 -7.57 -11.68
C LEU A 176 10.72 -9.02 -11.21
N THR A 177 9.56 -9.66 -11.11
CA THR A 177 9.41 -11.06 -10.70
C THR A 177 8.16 -11.65 -11.38
N GLU A 178 8.28 -12.86 -11.90
CA GLU A 178 7.17 -13.54 -12.60
C GLU A 178 6.45 -14.56 -11.71
N ASP A 179 7.18 -15.20 -10.79
CA ASP A 179 6.63 -16.14 -9.80
C ASP A 179 7.38 -16.03 -8.47
N TRP A 180 6.72 -16.51 -7.43
CA TRP A 180 7.27 -16.71 -6.11
C TRP A 180 7.18 -18.20 -5.73
N HIS A 181 8.24 -18.98 -5.91
CA HIS A 181 8.18 -20.44 -5.77
C HIS A 181 7.44 -20.93 -4.51
N ARG A 182 6.64 -22.01 -4.61
CA ARG A 182 5.76 -22.49 -3.53
C ARG A 182 6.48 -22.72 -2.20
N ASP A 183 7.71 -23.19 -2.24
CA ASP A 183 8.48 -23.54 -1.03
C ASP A 183 9.40 -22.41 -0.54
N ASP A 184 9.42 -21.27 -1.23
CA ASP A 184 10.29 -20.14 -0.90
C ASP A 184 9.75 -19.21 0.20
N PHE A 185 9.89 -19.58 1.48
CA PHE A 185 9.46 -18.76 2.63
C PHE A 185 10.42 -17.62 2.99
N ASP A 186 11.56 -17.56 2.33
CA ASP A 186 12.74 -16.86 2.82
C ASP A 186 13.16 -15.68 1.96
N SER A 187 12.68 -15.59 0.72
CA SER A 187 12.88 -14.39 -0.07
C SER A 187 12.17 -13.16 0.53
N LEU A 188 12.81 -12.02 0.35
CA LEU A 188 12.27 -10.68 0.54
C LEU A 188 12.49 -9.92 -0.75
N TYR A 189 11.45 -9.24 -1.23
CA TYR A 189 11.58 -8.32 -2.35
C TYR A 189 11.60 -6.90 -1.82
N VAL A 190 12.69 -6.17 -2.05
CA VAL A 190 12.87 -4.81 -1.54
C VAL A 190 12.91 -3.84 -2.71
N LEU A 191 11.97 -2.89 -2.73
CA LEU A 191 11.98 -1.77 -3.66
C LEU A 191 12.39 -0.51 -2.90
N THR A 192 13.40 0.19 -3.39
CA THR A 192 13.77 1.51 -2.90
C THR A 192 13.45 2.53 -3.99
N LEU A 193 12.51 3.43 -3.70
CA LEU A 193 12.05 4.48 -4.59
C LEU A 193 12.60 5.81 -4.09
N ALA A 194 13.47 6.46 -4.88
CA ALA A 194 13.89 7.83 -4.60
C ALA A 194 13.02 8.80 -5.41
N TRP A 195 12.17 9.53 -4.69
CA TRP A 195 11.21 10.50 -5.23
C TRP A 195 11.83 11.89 -5.30
N ARG A 196 11.79 12.49 -6.49
CA ARG A 196 12.23 13.86 -6.78
C ARG A 196 11.26 14.53 -7.74
N ASP A 197 10.65 15.65 -7.34
CA ASP A 197 9.73 16.43 -8.17
C ASP A 197 8.61 15.58 -8.80
N GLY A 198 8.08 14.61 -8.02
CA GLY A 198 7.01 13.70 -8.44
C GLY A 198 7.45 12.55 -9.35
N LYS A 199 8.75 12.38 -9.60
CA LYS A 199 9.30 11.25 -10.36
C LYS A 199 10.06 10.32 -9.43
N ALA A 200 9.87 9.01 -9.60
CA ALA A 200 10.64 8.01 -8.87
C ALA A 200 11.79 7.47 -9.72
N THR A 201 12.90 7.15 -9.06
CA THR A 201 13.88 6.17 -9.55
C THR A 201 13.80 4.93 -8.68
N LEU A 202 13.99 3.75 -9.27
CA LEU A 202 13.78 2.47 -8.58
C LEU A 202 15.08 1.66 -8.51
N LEU A 203 15.41 1.22 -7.30
CA LEU A 203 16.34 0.12 -7.04
C LEU A 203 15.56 -1.08 -6.52
N SER A 204 15.65 -2.23 -7.19
CA SER A 204 15.05 -3.48 -6.74
C SER A 204 16.12 -4.46 -6.24
N ARG A 205 15.80 -5.18 -5.18
CA ARG A 205 16.67 -6.23 -4.61
C ARG A 205 15.83 -7.42 -4.20
N ASN A 206 16.27 -8.63 -4.57
CA ASN A 206 15.79 -9.86 -3.98
C ASN A 206 16.85 -10.34 -2.98
N VAL A 207 16.49 -10.44 -1.71
CA VAL A 207 17.39 -10.84 -0.63
C VAL A 207 16.77 -11.96 0.21
N ARG A 208 17.60 -12.72 0.90
CA ARG A 208 17.18 -13.84 1.75
C ARG A 208 17.08 -13.42 3.21
N GLN A 209 16.02 -13.84 3.91
CA GLN A 209 15.93 -13.72 5.38
C GLN A 209 17.06 -14.56 6.00
N GLY A 210 17.32 -15.75 5.47
CA GLY A 210 18.28 -16.69 6.05
C GLY A 210 17.71 -17.44 7.25
N LEU A 211 16.39 -17.68 7.26
CA LEU A 211 15.64 -18.37 8.31
C LEU A 211 15.12 -19.74 7.84
N ASP A 212 15.53 -20.20 6.66
CA ASP A 212 15.22 -21.56 6.18
C ASP A 212 15.73 -22.64 7.15
N ASN A 213 14.97 -23.71 7.29
CA ASN A 213 15.23 -24.82 8.22
C ASN A 213 15.20 -24.43 9.72
N GLY A 214 14.42 -23.40 10.08
CA GLY A 214 14.14 -23.06 11.48
C GLY A 214 13.46 -24.19 12.26
N GLU A 215 13.43 -24.07 13.59
CA GLU A 215 12.91 -25.08 14.51
C GLU A 215 11.45 -25.47 14.18
N PRO A 216 11.15 -26.77 14.00
CA PRO A 216 9.78 -27.23 13.71
C PRO A 216 8.86 -27.23 14.93
N GLY A 217 9.38 -27.29 16.16
CA GLY A 217 8.61 -27.20 17.40
C GLY A 217 8.01 -25.81 17.63
N CYS A 218 6.90 -25.72 18.37
CA CYS A 218 6.30 -24.44 18.70
C CYS A 218 7.16 -23.66 19.73
N PRO A 219 7.15 -22.32 19.70
CA PRO A 219 7.89 -21.52 20.67
C PRO A 219 7.46 -21.85 22.11
N THR A 220 8.42 -21.90 23.03
CA THR A 220 8.23 -22.20 24.46
C THR A 220 8.38 -20.97 25.34
#